data_AF-A0A4Y4D5I6-F1
#
_entry.id   AF-A0A4Y4D5I6-F1
#
_cell.length_a   1.000
_cell.length_b   1.000
_cell.length_c   1.000
_cell.angle_alpha   90.00
_cell.angle_beta   90.00
_cell.angle_gamma   90.00
#
_symmetry.space_group_name_H-M   'P 1'
#
loop_
_entity.id
_entity.type
_entity.pdbx_description
1 polymer ?
#
loop_
_entity_poly.entity_id
_entity_poly.type
_entity_poly.pdbx_seq_one_letter_code
_entity_poly.pdbx_strand_id
1 'polypeptide(L)'
;MLVKGALWSVPVIAAASNAPAYAASNVAPFGILFDGGGGANGYLNSAYLDLGIARTSPLDSYTLIEDLVVTVDVIGLSGPAANERSFTAGSSYGSLSRADYNSATRTTRLTWILPAGTVMPKLSTSNSVPDILFSFRDGATGIGRVTNKIVITSIRNGYITDPHGPPLDSSVVKDQNHGAVSPDGIY
;
A
#
# COMPACT_ATOMS: atom_id res chain seq x y z
N MET A 1 -77.62 28.84 -13.54
CA MET A 1 -77.55 27.74 -12.56
C MET A 1 -76.17 27.12 -12.68
N LEU A 2 -75.34 27.22 -11.64
CA LEU A 2 -73.90 26.93 -11.66
C LEU A 2 -73.60 25.42 -11.72
N VAL A 3 -72.59 25.08 -12.52
CA VAL A 3 -71.97 23.76 -12.64
C VAL A 3 -71.11 23.46 -11.40
N LYS A 4 -71.20 22.23 -10.85
CA LYS A 4 -70.23 21.68 -9.89
C LYS A 4 -69.71 20.34 -10.42
N GLY A 5 -68.50 20.35 -10.96
CA GLY A 5 -67.72 19.13 -11.24
C GLY A 5 -66.98 18.71 -9.97
N ALA A 6 -67.07 17.44 -9.60
CA ALA A 6 -66.31 16.86 -8.50
C ALA A 6 -64.90 16.49 -8.97
N LEU A 7 -63.88 17.13 -8.41
CA LEU A 7 -62.48 16.72 -8.54
C LEU A 7 -62.16 15.72 -7.43
N TRP A 8 -61.81 14.50 -7.82
CA TRP A 8 -61.22 13.50 -6.92
C TRP A 8 -59.70 13.61 -7.01
N SER A 9 -59.04 13.91 -5.89
CA SER A 9 -57.58 13.88 -5.79
C SER A 9 -57.11 12.48 -5.37
N VAL A 10 -56.18 11.90 -6.13
CA VAL A 10 -55.52 10.64 -5.79
C VAL A 10 -54.33 10.97 -4.88
N PRO A 11 -54.15 10.29 -3.73
CA PRO A 11 -52.99 10.54 -2.88
C PRO A 11 -51.72 10.06 -3.59
N VAL A 12 -50.78 10.98 -3.80
CA VAL A 12 -49.41 10.64 -4.25
C VAL A 12 -48.68 10.08 -3.04
N ILE A 13 -48.43 8.77 -3.04
CA ILE A 13 -47.50 8.15 -2.08
C ILE A 13 -46.09 8.47 -2.58
N ALA A 14 -45.42 9.41 -1.93
CA ALA A 14 -44.00 9.60 -2.12
C ALA A 14 -43.28 8.40 -1.47
N ALA A 15 -42.80 7.48 -2.30
CA ALA A 15 -41.86 6.46 -1.86
C ALA A 15 -40.53 7.16 -1.56
N ALA A 16 -40.27 7.46 -0.29
CA ALA A 16 -38.92 7.74 0.17
C ALA A 16 -38.12 6.44 -0.02
N SER A 17 -37.24 6.40 -1.00
CA SER A 17 -36.23 5.35 -1.03
C SER A 17 -35.35 5.55 0.20
N ASN A 18 -35.41 4.60 1.13
CA ASN A 18 -34.38 4.48 2.14
C ASN A 18 -33.08 4.14 1.40
N ALA A 19 -32.31 5.17 1.02
CA ALA A 19 -30.91 4.95 0.71
C ALA A 19 -30.31 4.33 1.98
N PRO A 20 -29.70 3.14 1.90
CA PRO A 20 -28.99 2.61 3.04
C PRO A 20 -27.96 3.67 3.41
N ALA A 21 -28.08 4.22 4.62
CA ALA A 21 -27.02 4.99 5.22
C ALA A 21 -25.86 4.01 5.44
N TYR A 22 -25.06 3.78 4.40
CA TYR A 22 -23.67 3.42 4.62
C TYR A 22 -23.16 4.55 5.50
N ALA A 23 -22.89 4.24 6.77
CA ALA A 23 -22.01 5.06 7.56
C ALA A 23 -20.71 5.11 6.76
N ALA A 24 -20.55 6.17 5.96
CA ALA A 24 -19.36 6.41 5.19
C ALA A 24 -18.27 6.64 6.23
N SER A 25 -17.55 5.57 6.57
CA SER A 25 -16.21 5.74 7.10
C SER A 25 -15.51 6.65 6.10
N ASN A 26 -15.20 7.89 6.50
CA ASN A 26 -14.46 8.84 5.67
C ASN A 26 -13.03 8.36 5.36
N VAL A 27 -12.69 7.14 5.81
CA VAL A 27 -11.41 6.49 5.64
C VAL A 27 -11.52 5.51 4.48
N ALA A 28 -10.70 5.71 3.45
CA ALA A 28 -10.67 4.83 2.29
C ALA A 28 -9.98 3.49 2.60
N PRO A 29 -10.47 2.36 2.02
CA PRO A 29 -9.76 1.09 2.07
C PRO A 29 -8.58 1.10 1.11
N PHE A 30 -7.37 1.01 1.66
CA PHE A 30 -6.15 0.89 0.88
C PHE A 30 -5.75 -0.56 0.68
N GLY A 31 -4.92 -0.78 -0.33
CA GLY A 31 -4.25 -2.04 -0.58
C GLY A 31 -2.79 -1.82 -0.91
N ILE A 32 -2.03 -2.91 -0.79
CA ILE A 32 -0.58 -2.94 -0.97
C ILE A 32 -0.22 -4.02 -1.99
N LEU A 33 0.73 -3.71 -2.87
CA LEU A 33 1.44 -4.72 -3.64
C LEU A 33 2.94 -4.65 -3.33
N PHE A 34 3.53 -5.83 -3.20
CA PHE A 34 4.97 -5.98 -3.28
C PHE A 34 5.27 -6.46 -4.70
N ASP A 35 6.02 -5.68 -5.47
CA ASP A 35 6.39 -6.01 -6.85
C ASP A 35 7.91 -6.23 -6.95
N GLY A 36 8.28 -7.42 -7.38
CA GLY A 36 9.67 -7.80 -7.60
C GLY A 36 10.30 -6.95 -8.70
N GLY A 37 11.33 -6.19 -8.36
CA GLY A 37 12.12 -5.46 -9.34
C GLY A 37 13.09 -6.36 -10.12
N GLY A 38 14.20 -5.77 -10.56
CA GLY A 38 15.26 -6.49 -11.28
C GLY A 38 16.43 -6.84 -10.36
N GLY A 39 17.10 -7.96 -10.64
CA GLY A 39 18.30 -8.33 -9.90
C GLY A 39 18.59 -9.83 -9.89
N ALA A 40 19.68 -10.19 -9.24
CA ALA A 40 20.05 -11.58 -8.99
C ALA A 40 20.50 -11.76 -7.54
N ASN A 41 20.25 -12.94 -6.99
CA ASN A 41 20.64 -13.28 -5.63
C ASN A 41 22.14 -13.03 -5.38
N GLY A 42 22.46 -12.34 -4.28
CA GLY A 42 23.84 -12.03 -3.95
C GLY A 42 24.47 -10.97 -4.85
N TYR A 43 23.65 -10.14 -5.51
CA TYR A 43 24.06 -8.98 -6.32
C TYR A 43 23.07 -7.81 -6.11
N LEU A 44 23.10 -6.79 -6.96
CA LEU A 44 22.12 -5.70 -6.89
C LEU A 44 20.70 -6.24 -7.10
N ASN A 45 19.78 -5.85 -6.23
CA ASN A 45 18.37 -6.23 -6.29
C ASN A 45 17.48 -5.00 -6.03
N SER A 46 16.32 -4.96 -6.65
CA SER A 46 15.30 -3.94 -6.39
C SER A 46 13.92 -4.52 -6.13
N ALA A 47 13.13 -3.75 -5.39
CA ALA A 47 11.76 -4.10 -5.02
C ALA A 47 10.91 -2.83 -5.02
N TYR A 48 9.64 -2.96 -5.37
CA TYR A 48 8.66 -1.89 -5.24
C TYR A 48 7.63 -2.24 -4.17
N LEU A 49 7.21 -1.22 -3.44
CA LEU A 49 6.05 -1.26 -2.56
C LEU A 49 5.01 -0.28 -3.09
N ASP A 50 3.97 -0.80 -3.74
CA ASP A 50 2.89 0.01 -4.30
C ASP A 50 1.76 0.19 -3.29
N LEU A 51 1.18 1.39 -3.27
CA LEU A 51 0.06 1.74 -2.41
C LEU A 51 -1.03 2.45 -3.21
N GLY A 52 -2.23 1.89 -3.17
CA GLY A 52 -3.40 2.45 -3.84
C GLY A 52 -4.68 2.04 -3.14
N ILE A 53 -5.81 2.39 -3.74
CA ILE A 53 -7.12 1.95 -3.27
C ILE A 53 -7.23 0.44 -3.46
N ALA A 54 -7.66 -0.27 -2.42
CA ALA A 54 -7.76 -1.73 -2.41
C ALA A 54 -8.46 -2.25 -3.67
N ARG A 55 -7.98 -3.34 -4.27
CA ARG A 55 -8.57 -3.86 -5.51
C ARG A 55 -10.01 -4.32 -5.30
N THR A 56 -10.32 -4.78 -4.09
CA THR A 56 -11.66 -5.18 -3.63
C THR A 56 -12.59 -4.01 -3.31
N SER A 57 -12.08 -2.79 -3.20
CA SER A 57 -12.91 -1.59 -2.98
C SER A 57 -13.84 -1.32 -4.17
N PRO A 58 -15.03 -0.73 -3.97
CA PRO A 58 -15.84 -0.22 -5.09
C PRO A 58 -15.30 1.11 -5.66
N LEU A 59 -14.33 1.75 -5.01
CA LEU A 59 -13.75 3.02 -5.47
C LEU A 59 -12.65 2.78 -6.51
N ASP A 60 -12.62 3.62 -7.55
CA ASP A 60 -11.56 3.66 -8.58
C ASP A 60 -10.41 4.60 -8.21
N SER A 61 -10.70 5.62 -7.39
CA SER A 61 -9.71 6.52 -6.82
C SER A 61 -10.24 7.16 -5.54
N TYR A 62 -9.35 7.80 -4.79
CA TYR A 62 -9.68 8.56 -3.59
C TYR A 62 -8.68 9.68 -3.38
N THR A 63 -9.15 10.89 -3.11
CA THR A 63 -8.29 12.00 -2.72
C THR A 63 -8.11 12.00 -1.21
N LEU A 64 -6.85 11.95 -0.75
CA LEU A 64 -6.53 12.03 0.67
C LEU A 64 -7.07 13.33 1.26
N ILE A 65 -7.83 13.24 2.34
CA ILE A 65 -8.33 14.41 3.09
C ILE A 65 -7.40 14.83 4.23
N GLU A 66 -6.52 13.93 4.64
CA GLU A 66 -5.48 14.09 5.66
C GLU A 66 -4.21 13.39 5.19
N ASP A 67 -3.07 13.70 5.81
CA ASP A 67 -1.83 13.00 5.52
C ASP A 67 -1.98 11.51 5.85
N LEU A 68 -1.69 10.65 4.87
CA LEU A 68 -1.63 9.21 5.04
C LEU A 68 -0.22 8.84 5.49
N VAL A 69 -0.10 8.22 6.66
CA VAL A 69 1.21 7.86 7.23
C VAL A 69 1.34 6.35 7.30
N VAL A 70 2.31 5.80 6.57
CA VAL A 70 2.63 4.37 6.52
C VAL A 70 3.97 4.13 7.20
N THR A 71 4.01 3.18 8.14
CA THR A 71 5.26 2.72 8.76
C THR A 71 5.71 1.43 8.12
N VAL A 72 6.94 1.43 7.60
CA VAL A 72 7.55 0.31 6.90
C VAL A 72 8.85 -0.06 7.58
N ASP A 73 9.01 -1.31 7.98
CA ASP A 73 10.24 -1.85 8.54
C ASP A 73 10.97 -2.66 7.46
N VAL A 74 12.21 -2.29 7.17
CA VAL A 74 13.14 -3.10 6.38
C VAL A 74 13.94 -3.96 7.35
N ILE A 75 13.84 -5.27 7.24
CA ILE A 75 14.44 -6.23 8.17
C ILE A 75 15.43 -7.13 7.42
N GLY A 76 16.67 -7.19 7.88
CA GLY A 76 17.68 -8.10 7.34
C GLY A 76 17.49 -9.53 7.85
N LEU A 77 16.94 -10.42 7.03
CA LEU A 77 16.87 -11.87 7.30
C LEU A 77 18.24 -12.55 7.12
N SER A 78 18.37 -13.71 7.77
CA SER A 78 19.63 -14.30 8.24
C SER A 78 20.44 -15.08 7.20
N GLY A 79 21.65 -14.58 6.93
CA GLY A 79 22.90 -15.36 6.99
C GLY A 79 23.72 -14.95 8.23
N PRO A 80 25.00 -15.36 8.39
CA PRO A 80 25.84 -14.99 9.55
C PRO A 80 26.20 -13.49 9.65
N ALA A 81 25.48 -12.59 8.98
CA ALA A 81 25.76 -11.16 9.01
C ALA A 81 25.11 -10.49 10.24
N ALA A 82 25.90 -9.68 10.94
CA ALA A 82 25.55 -9.02 12.20
C ALA A 82 24.97 -7.59 12.03
N ASN A 83 24.64 -7.17 10.81
CA ASN A 83 24.31 -5.78 10.48
C ASN A 83 23.26 -5.63 9.36
N GLU A 84 22.69 -4.42 9.25
CA GLU A 84 21.93 -3.94 8.10
C GLU A 84 22.80 -3.96 6.84
N ARG A 85 22.23 -4.31 5.68
CA ARG A 85 22.88 -4.00 4.41
C ARG A 85 22.48 -2.63 3.90
N SER A 86 23.41 -1.97 3.22
CA SER A 86 23.16 -0.69 2.59
C SER A 86 22.06 -0.82 1.54
N PHE A 87 20.91 -0.22 1.81
CA PHE A 87 19.88 0.03 0.82
C PHE A 87 19.66 1.53 0.66
N THR A 88 19.13 1.90 -0.49
CA THR A 88 18.48 3.19 -0.72
C THR A 88 17.00 2.95 -0.95
N ALA A 89 16.16 3.86 -0.46
CA ALA A 89 14.73 3.86 -0.74
C ALA A 89 14.33 5.25 -1.25
N GLY A 90 13.53 5.28 -2.30
CA GLY A 90 12.97 6.50 -2.86
C GLY A 90 11.49 6.31 -3.14
N SER A 91 10.70 7.35 -2.89
CA SER A 91 9.27 7.31 -3.20
C SER A 91 8.97 8.15 -4.44
N SER A 92 8.07 7.65 -5.29
CA SER A 92 7.51 8.43 -6.41
C SER A 92 6.57 9.55 -5.96
N TYR A 93 5.99 9.45 -4.76
CA TYR A 93 5.09 10.48 -4.23
C TYR A 93 5.14 10.60 -2.71
N GLY A 94 5.01 11.84 -2.22
CA GLY A 94 5.08 12.13 -0.79
C GLY A 94 6.53 12.18 -0.30
N SER A 95 6.71 11.98 1.00
CA SER A 95 8.01 12.05 1.65
C SER A 95 8.34 10.78 2.41
N LEU A 96 9.61 10.38 2.36
CA LEU A 96 10.12 9.20 3.02
C LEU A 96 11.21 9.62 4.00
N SER A 97 11.02 9.33 5.28
CA SER A 97 12.06 9.51 6.30
C SER A 97 12.56 8.16 6.79
N ARG A 98 13.86 8.09 7.08
CA ARG A 98 14.56 6.89 7.54
C ARG A 98 15.04 7.12 8.98
N ALA A 99 14.69 6.21 9.87
CA ALA A 99 15.23 6.16 11.22
C ALA A 99 16.60 5.47 11.25
N ASP A 100 17.30 5.60 12.37
CA ASP A 100 18.55 4.86 12.62
C ASP A 100 18.32 3.35 12.62
N TYR A 101 19.35 2.62 12.20
CA TYR A 101 19.35 1.17 12.22
C TYR A 101 19.34 0.63 13.66
N ASN A 102 18.41 -0.27 13.95
CA ASN A 102 18.38 -1.05 15.18
C ASN A 102 19.11 -2.38 14.99
N SER A 103 20.32 -2.49 15.53
CA SER A 103 21.13 -3.71 15.45
C SER A 103 20.58 -4.89 16.28
N ALA A 104 19.80 -4.62 17.33
CA ALA A 104 19.20 -5.67 18.15
C ALA A 104 18.09 -6.41 17.40
N THR A 105 17.29 -5.70 16.61
CA THR A 105 16.19 -6.28 15.81
C THR A 105 16.54 -6.44 14.33
N ARG A 106 17.70 -5.95 13.92
CA ARG A 106 18.17 -5.87 12.53
C ARG A 106 17.17 -5.15 11.62
N THR A 107 16.68 -4.02 12.09
CA THR A 107 15.59 -3.29 11.44
C THR A 107 15.95 -1.83 11.18
N THR A 108 15.57 -1.34 10.02
CA THR A 108 15.48 0.09 9.75
C THR A 108 14.05 0.45 9.47
N ARG A 109 13.54 1.42 10.22
CA ARG A 109 12.18 1.93 10.07
C ARG A 109 12.16 3.09 9.09
N LEU A 110 11.21 3.03 8.17
CA LEU A 110 10.84 4.11 7.27
C LEU A 110 9.46 4.63 7.65
N THR A 111 9.30 5.94 7.59
CA THR A 111 7.99 6.60 7.66
C THR A 111 7.70 7.24 6.32
N TRP A 112 6.67 6.74 5.64
CA TRP A 112 6.20 7.27 4.37
C TRP A 112 4.94 8.10 4.60
N ILE A 113 5.00 9.37 4.20
CA ILE A 113 3.90 10.32 4.36
C ILE A 113 3.45 10.75 2.97
N LEU A 114 2.21 10.41 2.62
CA LEU A 114 1.52 10.97 1.45
C LEU A 114 0.65 12.14 1.92
N PRO A 115 0.85 13.35 1.41
CA PRO A 115 0.15 14.53 1.91
C PRO A 115 -1.34 14.50 1.59
N ALA A 116 -2.14 15.20 2.38
CA ALA A 116 -3.52 15.54 2.02
C ALA A 116 -3.57 16.17 0.60
N GLY A 117 -4.61 15.85 -0.15
CA GLY A 117 -4.79 16.25 -1.55
C GLY A 117 -4.19 15.28 -2.57
N THR A 118 -3.42 14.27 -2.14
CA THR A 118 -2.93 13.21 -3.05
C THR A 118 -4.10 12.42 -3.62
N VAL A 119 -4.14 12.25 -4.94
CA VAL A 119 -5.10 11.35 -5.60
C VAL A 119 -4.52 9.94 -5.61
N MET A 120 -5.13 9.06 -4.83
CA MET A 120 -4.78 7.64 -4.74
C MET A 120 -5.58 6.87 -5.80
N PRO A 121 -4.95 6.33 -6.85
CA PRO A 121 -5.64 5.50 -7.83
C PRO A 121 -5.96 4.12 -7.26
N LYS A 122 -6.73 3.33 -8.02
CA LYS A 122 -6.85 1.88 -7.81
C LYS A 122 -5.47 1.22 -7.78
N LEU A 123 -5.26 0.36 -6.78
CA LEU A 123 -4.03 -0.40 -6.64
C LEU A 123 -3.78 -1.24 -7.90
N SER A 124 -2.58 -1.07 -8.46
CA SER A 124 -2.05 -1.77 -9.61
C SER A 124 -0.52 -1.65 -9.59
N THR A 125 0.16 -2.32 -10.53
CA THR A 125 1.60 -2.21 -10.78
C THR A 125 1.92 -1.13 -11.82
N SER A 126 1.01 -0.18 -12.07
CA SER A 126 1.22 0.87 -13.07
C SER A 126 1.94 2.07 -12.47
N ASN A 127 2.75 2.76 -13.27
CA ASN A 127 3.55 3.93 -12.83
C ASN A 127 2.73 5.12 -12.29
N SER A 128 1.40 5.07 -12.36
CA SER A 128 0.52 6.07 -11.75
C SER A 128 0.22 5.83 -10.27
N VAL A 129 0.53 4.63 -9.76
CA VAL A 129 0.33 4.28 -8.35
C VAL A 129 1.52 4.78 -7.53
N PRO A 130 1.31 5.47 -6.40
CA PRO A 130 2.38 5.81 -5.49
C PRO A 130 3.14 4.57 -5.03
N ASP A 131 4.47 4.64 -5.06
CA ASP A 131 5.35 3.55 -4.70
C ASP A 131 6.53 3.98 -3.82
N ILE A 132 7.22 2.98 -3.28
CA ILE A 132 8.60 3.09 -2.80
C ILE A 132 9.45 2.08 -3.58
N LEU A 133 10.46 2.59 -4.29
CA LEU A 133 11.54 1.79 -4.84
C LEU A 133 12.61 1.56 -3.78
N PHE A 134 12.87 0.30 -3.46
CA PHE A 134 14.01 -0.15 -2.67
C PHE A 134 15.11 -0.65 -3.60
N SER A 135 16.34 -0.21 -3.39
CA SER A 135 17.53 -0.72 -4.06
C SER A 135 18.49 -1.30 -3.03
N PHE A 136 18.65 -2.61 -3.05
CA PHE A 136 19.52 -3.36 -2.15
C PHE A 136 20.88 -3.58 -2.79
N ARG A 137 21.94 -3.27 -2.03
CA ARG A 137 23.31 -3.60 -2.41
C ARG A 137 23.68 -4.95 -1.80
N ASP A 138 23.18 -6.04 -2.36
CA ASP A 138 23.65 -7.35 -1.93
C ASP A 138 25.04 -7.60 -2.53
N GLY A 139 26.02 -7.78 -1.65
CA GLY A 139 27.44 -7.74 -2.00
C GLY A 139 27.82 -8.70 -3.12
N ALA A 140 28.66 -8.23 -4.03
CA ALA A 140 29.16 -8.90 -5.24
C ALA A 140 30.00 -10.17 -5.00
N THR A 141 29.88 -10.81 -3.84
CA THR A 141 30.66 -11.97 -3.44
C THR A 141 29.69 -13.09 -3.04
N GLY A 142 29.84 -14.26 -3.68
CA GLY A 142 28.97 -15.43 -3.45
C GLY A 142 29.03 -16.06 -2.04
N ILE A 143 29.48 -15.31 -1.02
CA ILE A 143 29.61 -15.74 0.37
C ILE A 143 28.71 -14.87 1.24
N GLY A 144 27.69 -15.49 1.83
CA GLY A 144 26.79 -14.82 2.78
C GLY A 144 25.59 -14.17 2.11
N ARG A 145 24.55 -14.98 1.93
CA ARG A 145 23.22 -14.55 1.50
C ARG A 145 22.60 -13.70 2.62
N VAL A 146 22.28 -12.45 2.34
CA VAL A 146 21.42 -11.64 3.20
C VAL A 146 20.20 -11.31 2.34
N THR A 147 19.02 -11.73 2.79
CA THR A 147 17.74 -11.36 2.17
C THR A 147 17.10 -10.30 3.06
N ASN A 148 16.59 -9.21 2.49
CA ASN A 148 15.90 -8.18 3.26
C ASN A 148 14.40 -8.33 3.01
N LYS A 149 13.62 -8.37 4.09
CA LYS A 149 12.17 -8.32 4.02
C LYS A 149 11.65 -6.93 4.28
N ILE A 150 10.52 -6.60 3.65
CA ILE A 150 9.80 -5.36 3.83
C ILE A 150 8.51 -5.67 4.58
N VAL A 151 8.30 -5.01 5.71
CA VAL A 151 7.13 -5.22 6.55
C VAL A 151 6.39 -3.92 6.78
N ILE A 152 5.14 -3.83 6.37
CA ILE A 152 4.29 -2.69 6.74
C ILE A 152 3.73 -2.99 8.11
N THR A 153 4.06 -2.14 9.08
CA THR A 153 3.70 -2.36 10.48
C THR A 153 2.50 -1.56 10.91
N SER A 154 2.24 -0.41 10.29
CA SER A 154 1.04 0.38 10.56
C SER A 154 0.70 1.35 9.44
N ILE A 155 -0.56 1.77 9.44
CA ILE A 155 -1.10 2.85 8.63
C ILE A 155 -1.93 3.75 9.56
N ARG A 156 -1.81 5.07 9.41
CA ARG A 156 -2.63 6.07 10.11
C ARG A 156 -3.39 6.91 9.11
N ASN A 157 -4.59 7.34 9.48
CA ASN A 157 -5.55 8.06 8.62
C ASN A 157 -5.97 7.24 7.37
N GLY A 158 -5.90 5.92 7.52
CA GLY A 158 -6.21 4.92 6.50
C GLY A 158 -6.32 3.54 7.14
N TYR A 159 -6.83 2.55 6.41
CA TYR A 159 -6.70 1.14 6.77
C TYR A 159 -6.42 0.31 5.52
N ILE A 160 -5.62 -0.74 5.68
CA ILE A 160 -5.32 -1.66 4.58
C ILE A 160 -6.27 -2.86 4.67
N THR A 161 -6.86 -3.23 3.53
CA THR A 161 -7.79 -4.37 3.43
C THR A 161 -7.35 -5.40 2.39
N ASP A 162 -6.40 -5.05 1.54
CA ASP A 162 -5.89 -5.90 0.47
C ASP A 162 -4.35 -5.97 0.58
N PRO A 163 -3.77 -7.14 0.85
CA PRO A 163 -4.43 -8.44 0.99
C PRO A 163 -5.14 -8.65 2.34
N HIS A 164 -4.71 -7.96 3.40
CA HIS A 164 -5.32 -7.91 4.75
C HIS A 164 -4.72 -6.73 5.53
N GLY A 165 -5.18 -6.48 6.76
CA GLY A 165 -4.62 -5.42 7.60
C GLY A 165 -3.18 -5.71 8.07
N PRO A 166 -2.40 -4.68 8.46
CA PRO A 166 -1.05 -4.87 8.99
C PRO A 166 -0.99 -5.79 10.23
N PRO A 167 0.14 -6.48 10.47
CA PRO A 167 1.38 -6.38 9.72
C PRO A 167 1.34 -7.12 8.37
N LEU A 168 1.90 -6.50 7.32
CA LEU A 168 2.04 -7.12 5.99
C LEU A 168 3.51 -7.38 5.71
N ASP A 169 3.87 -8.65 5.55
CA ASP A 169 5.24 -9.13 5.37
C ASP A 169 5.45 -9.59 3.91
N SER A 170 6.45 -9.01 3.23
CA SER A 170 6.77 -9.33 1.82
C SER A 170 7.02 -10.82 1.59
N SER A 171 7.61 -11.51 2.58
CA SER A 171 7.88 -12.96 2.51
C SER A 171 6.60 -13.81 2.52
N VAL A 172 5.48 -13.27 3.00
CA VAL A 172 4.19 -13.96 3.14
C VAL A 172 3.21 -13.56 2.05
N VAL A 173 3.08 -12.27 1.79
CA VAL A 173 2.13 -11.72 0.82
C VAL A 173 2.50 -12.10 -0.62
N LYS A 174 3.80 -12.35 -0.86
CA LYS A 174 4.41 -12.73 -2.15
C LYS A 174 4.20 -11.71 -3.29
N ASP A 175 5.15 -11.76 -4.22
CA ASP A 175 5.23 -10.92 -5.41
C ASP A 175 4.00 -11.08 -6.35
N GLN A 176 3.37 -9.97 -6.74
CA GLN A 176 2.38 -9.93 -7.83
C GLN A 176 3.10 -9.76 -9.17
N ASN A 177 3.81 -10.80 -9.56
CA ASN A 177 4.81 -10.78 -10.61
C ASN A 177 4.28 -10.32 -11.99
N HIS A 178 4.96 -9.33 -12.59
CA HIS A 178 4.78 -8.82 -13.96
C HIS A 178 5.62 -9.59 -15.02
N GLY A 179 5.67 -10.92 -14.94
CA GLY A 179 6.33 -11.77 -15.95
C GLY A 179 7.88 -11.71 -15.94
N ALA A 180 8.49 -11.02 -14.98
CA ALA A 180 9.91 -11.09 -14.71
C ALA A 180 10.13 -11.99 -13.50
N VAL A 181 10.78 -13.14 -13.71
CA VAL A 181 11.18 -14.01 -12.60
C VAL A 181 12.15 -13.21 -11.73
N SER A 182 11.64 -12.56 -10.67
CA SER A 182 12.45 -12.35 -9.49
C SER A 182 12.84 -13.76 -9.09
N PRO A 183 14.14 -14.14 -9.15
CA PRO A 183 14.55 -15.54 -8.96
C PRO A 183 14.05 -16.13 -7.65
N ASP A 184 13.62 -15.26 -6.74
CA ASP A 184 13.33 -15.53 -5.36
C ASP A 184 12.34 -14.52 -4.71
N GLY A 185 11.71 -13.60 -5.44
CA GLY A 185 10.77 -12.64 -4.84
C GLY A 185 11.40 -11.68 -3.81
N ILE A 186 10.58 -10.78 -3.28
CA ILE A 186 10.96 -9.90 -2.16
C ILE A 186 10.86 -10.76 -0.89
N TYR A 187 11.97 -11.34 -0.42
CA TYR A 187 12.00 -12.16 0.80
C TYR A 187 12.14 -11.33 2.05
#